data_AF-A0A970NF59-F1
#
_entry.id   AF-A0A970NF59-F1
#
_cell.length_a   1.000
_cell.length_b   1.000
_cell.length_c   1.000
_cell.angle_alpha   90.00
_cell.angle_beta   90.00
_cell.angle_gamma   90.00
#
_symmetry.space_group_name_H-M   'P 1'
#
loop_
_entity.id
_entity.type
_entity.pdbx_description
1 polymer ?
#
loop_
_entity_poly.entity_id
_entity_poly.type
_entity_poly.pdbx_seq_one_letter_code
_entity_poly.pdbx_strand_id
1 'polypeptide(L)'
;MPELPEIETIKNSLAGIVGARITGTDFRRQDIIKREDFAPELLAGMAVRSIGRRGKFLIIYLEKGYYLVVHLGMSGRFYRLPAGQDIEAPHVHLAIHLDNGCQLVYQDPRRFGGIRLCRDLQPVFARMGVEPLSNQFTARCLAELCQGRKVTIKNLLLNQCLISGIGNIYADEALFQARVRGTRPAGSLTESEIKRLHRAVRKVLRQSIEEQGTTFRDYRDGWNQEGNFQNFLNVYGQTGQACPVCGRAIEKEIIGGRSSHYCAHCQK
;
A
#
# COMPACT_ATOMS: atom_id res chain seq x y z
N MET A 1 4.98 6.00 3.70
CA MET A 1 5.14 4.79 2.89
C MET A 1 3.76 4.40 2.43
N PRO A 2 3.46 4.43 1.13
CA PRO A 2 2.21 3.91 0.61
C PRO A 2 1.92 2.51 1.13
N GLU A 3 0.72 2.30 1.65
CA GLU A 3 0.21 1.01 2.11
C GLU A 3 -0.86 0.52 1.12
N LEU A 4 -1.67 -0.47 1.50
CA LEU A 4 -2.67 -1.02 0.59
C LEU A 4 -3.63 0.03 0.00
N PRO A 5 -4.23 0.94 0.80
CA PRO A 5 -5.19 1.91 0.27
C PRO A 5 -4.59 2.79 -0.81
N GLU A 6 -3.39 3.33 -0.59
CA GLU A 6 -2.71 4.20 -1.57
C GLU A 6 -2.45 3.47 -2.91
N ILE A 7 -2.04 2.20 -2.87
CA ILE A 7 -1.79 1.44 -4.10
C ILE A 7 -3.10 1.09 -4.80
N GLU A 8 -4.17 0.80 -4.05
CA GLU A 8 -5.49 0.55 -4.62
C GLU A 8 -6.05 1.81 -5.29
N THR A 9 -5.86 2.98 -4.66
CA THR A 9 -6.22 4.28 -5.23
C THR A 9 -5.48 4.53 -6.53
N ILE A 10 -4.15 4.36 -6.57
CA ILE A 10 -3.35 4.51 -7.80
C ILE A 10 -3.85 3.55 -8.89
N LYS A 11 -4.13 2.29 -8.55
CA LYS A 11 -4.70 1.32 -9.50
C LYS A 11 -6.00 1.84 -10.12
N ASN A 12 -6.90 2.39 -9.31
CA ASN A 12 -8.18 2.92 -9.78
C ASN A 12 -7.98 4.19 -10.64
N SER A 13 -7.13 5.13 -10.20
CA SER A 13 -6.83 6.36 -10.94
C SER A 13 -6.19 6.10 -12.31
N LEU A 14 -5.48 4.97 -12.46
CA LEU A 14 -4.85 4.59 -13.72
C LEU A 14 -5.74 3.77 -14.65
N ALA A 15 -6.97 3.42 -14.28
CA ALA A 15 -7.84 2.53 -15.07
C ALA A 15 -8.01 2.97 -16.54
N GLY A 16 -7.97 4.28 -16.82
CA GLY A 16 -8.12 4.81 -18.18
C GLY A 16 -6.94 4.55 -19.14
N ILE A 17 -5.87 3.88 -18.71
CA ILE A 17 -4.78 3.44 -19.61
C ILE A 17 -5.00 2.02 -20.15
N VAL A 18 -5.99 1.29 -19.62
CA VAL A 18 -6.28 -0.08 -20.07
C VAL A 18 -6.69 -0.04 -21.55
N GLY A 19 -6.06 -0.88 -22.36
CA GLY A 19 -6.20 -0.91 -23.81
C GLY A 19 -5.15 -0.11 -24.56
N ALA A 20 -4.48 0.85 -23.92
CA ALA A 20 -3.44 1.66 -24.55
C ALA A 20 -2.18 0.83 -24.83
N ARG A 21 -1.49 1.13 -25.93
CA ARG A 21 -0.21 0.53 -26.31
C ARG A 21 0.95 1.41 -25.84
N ILE A 22 1.95 0.77 -25.25
CA ILE A 22 3.22 1.43 -24.93
C ILE A 22 3.94 1.73 -26.24
N THR A 23 4.22 2.99 -26.51
CA THR A 23 4.94 3.45 -27.71
C THR A 23 6.43 3.59 -27.46
N GLY A 24 6.84 3.81 -26.21
CA GLY A 24 8.24 3.91 -25.82
C GLY A 24 8.41 4.02 -24.31
N THR A 25 9.66 3.90 -23.85
CA THR A 25 10.01 4.02 -22.43
C THR A 25 11.33 4.77 -22.26
N ASP A 26 11.36 5.73 -21.35
CA ASP A 26 12.56 6.47 -20.99
C ASP A 26 13.05 6.06 -19.61
N PHE A 27 13.98 5.11 -19.59
CA PHE A 27 14.69 4.72 -18.37
C PHE A 27 15.83 5.71 -18.08
N ARG A 28 15.55 6.71 -17.25
CA ARG A 28 16.58 7.69 -16.81
C ARG A 28 17.59 7.05 -15.85
N ARG A 29 17.21 5.96 -15.19
CA ARG A 29 18.07 5.16 -14.32
C ARG A 29 17.73 3.67 -14.42
N GLN A 30 18.75 2.82 -14.52
CA GLN A 30 18.57 1.36 -14.59
C GLN A 30 18.52 0.69 -13.20
N ASP A 31 19.11 1.31 -12.16
CA ASP A 31 19.16 0.75 -10.79
C ASP A 31 17.78 0.69 -10.09
N ILE A 32 16.74 1.26 -10.68
CA ILE A 32 15.35 1.09 -10.21
C ILE A 32 14.73 -0.24 -10.63
N ILE A 33 15.29 -0.93 -11.63
CA ILE A 33 14.87 -2.27 -12.04
C ILE A 33 15.41 -3.26 -11.02
N LYS A 34 14.52 -3.82 -10.21
CA LYS A 34 14.88 -4.76 -9.12
C LYS A 34 14.80 -6.23 -9.54
N ARG A 35 14.24 -6.48 -10.72
CA ARG A 35 14.14 -7.80 -11.36
C ARG A 35 13.82 -7.61 -12.83
N GLU A 36 14.48 -8.39 -13.66
CA GLU A 36 14.42 -8.29 -15.12
C GLU A 36 14.35 -9.70 -15.71
N ASP A 37 13.12 -10.22 -15.87
CA ASP A 37 12.86 -11.50 -16.54
C ASP A 37 12.85 -11.33 -18.07
N PHE A 38 12.82 -10.09 -18.55
CA PHE A 38 12.83 -9.70 -19.94
C PHE A 38 13.37 -8.27 -20.10
N ALA A 39 13.95 -7.98 -21.27
CA ALA A 39 14.60 -6.72 -21.55
C ALA A 39 13.59 -5.54 -21.59
N PRO A 40 13.87 -4.38 -20.98
CA PRO A 40 12.96 -3.24 -20.92
C PRO A 40 12.45 -2.76 -22.30
N GLU A 41 13.26 -2.91 -23.34
CA GLU A 41 12.95 -2.50 -24.70
C GLU A 41 11.72 -3.24 -25.26
N LEU A 42 11.45 -4.46 -24.75
CA LEU A 42 10.27 -5.23 -25.13
C LEU A 42 8.97 -4.61 -24.63
N LEU A 43 8.99 -3.68 -23.67
CA LEU A 43 7.79 -2.95 -23.26
C LEU A 43 7.19 -2.19 -24.44
N ALA A 44 8.03 -1.64 -25.33
CA ALA A 44 7.56 -0.96 -26.52
C ALA A 44 6.76 -1.90 -27.42
N GLY A 45 5.60 -1.44 -27.84
CA GLY A 45 4.66 -2.21 -28.64
C GLY A 45 3.74 -3.12 -27.83
N MET A 46 3.87 -3.26 -26.49
CA MET A 46 2.92 -4.04 -25.69
C MET A 46 1.69 -3.22 -25.29
N ALA A 47 0.50 -3.81 -25.36
CA ALA A 47 -0.72 -3.18 -24.82
C ALA A 47 -0.93 -3.48 -23.33
N VAL A 48 -1.48 -2.51 -22.60
CA VAL A 48 -1.94 -2.68 -21.23
C VAL A 48 -3.26 -3.44 -21.22
N ARG A 49 -3.29 -4.63 -20.63
CA ARG A 49 -4.48 -5.48 -20.55
C ARG A 49 -5.34 -5.21 -19.33
N SER A 50 -4.73 -4.97 -18.19
CA SER A 50 -5.42 -4.61 -16.95
C SER A 50 -4.45 -4.07 -15.92
N ILE A 51 -4.97 -3.54 -14.83
CA ILE A 51 -4.18 -3.09 -13.69
C ILE A 51 -4.71 -3.78 -12.44
N GLY A 52 -3.82 -4.35 -11.66
CA GLY A 52 -4.14 -4.99 -10.40
C GLY A 52 -3.21 -4.54 -9.29
N ARG A 53 -3.41 -5.13 -8.12
CA ARG A 53 -2.61 -4.89 -6.92
C ARG A 53 -2.44 -6.20 -6.17
N ARG A 54 -1.26 -6.38 -5.58
CA ARG A 54 -1.02 -7.40 -4.55
C ARG A 54 -0.29 -6.76 -3.36
N GLY A 55 -0.92 -6.75 -2.20
CA GLY A 55 -0.44 -6.05 -1.01
C GLY A 55 -0.13 -4.59 -1.31
N LYS A 56 1.16 -4.25 -1.29
CA LYS A 56 1.69 -2.89 -1.56
C LYS A 56 2.36 -2.76 -2.93
N PHE A 57 2.10 -3.71 -3.84
CA PHE A 57 2.60 -3.70 -5.21
C PHE A 57 1.47 -3.38 -6.18
N LEU A 58 1.72 -2.45 -7.09
CA LEU A 58 0.91 -2.22 -8.28
C LEU A 58 1.36 -3.20 -9.37
N ILE A 59 0.43 -3.74 -10.14
CA ILE A 59 0.71 -4.69 -11.23
C ILE A 59 0.04 -4.18 -12.50
N ILE A 60 0.84 -3.88 -13.52
CA ILE A 60 0.33 -3.61 -14.86
C ILE A 60 0.48 -4.90 -15.66
N TYR A 61 -0.66 -5.47 -16.07
CA TYR A 61 -0.72 -6.67 -16.89
C TYR A 61 -0.58 -6.26 -18.34
N LEU A 62 0.42 -6.80 -19.03
CA LEU A 62 0.70 -6.52 -20.43
C LEU A 62 0.32 -7.71 -21.32
N GLU A 63 0.38 -7.53 -22.64
CA GLU A 63 0.20 -8.61 -23.60
C GLU A 63 1.19 -9.76 -23.38
N LYS A 64 0.89 -10.94 -23.93
CA LYS A 64 1.79 -12.11 -24.00
C LYS A 64 2.32 -12.60 -22.63
N GLY A 65 1.59 -12.30 -21.55
CA GLY A 65 1.94 -12.76 -20.19
C GLY A 65 3.10 -11.99 -19.56
N TYR A 66 3.36 -10.75 -20.00
CA TYR A 66 4.33 -9.87 -19.37
C TYR A 66 3.69 -9.00 -18.29
N TYR A 67 4.47 -8.66 -17.26
CA TYR A 67 4.00 -7.85 -16.14
C TYR A 67 5.03 -6.77 -15.81
N LEU A 68 4.55 -5.55 -15.60
CA LEU A 68 5.31 -4.49 -14.95
C LEU A 68 4.79 -4.35 -13.51
N VAL A 69 5.60 -4.76 -12.54
CA VAL A 69 5.26 -4.68 -11.12
C VAL A 69 5.99 -3.52 -10.48
N VAL A 70 5.27 -2.64 -9.79
CA VAL A 70 5.81 -1.43 -9.17
C VAL A 70 5.65 -1.49 -7.66
N HIS A 71 6.71 -1.22 -6.92
CA HIS A 71 6.69 -1.00 -5.47
C HIS A 71 7.16 0.43 -5.19
N LEU A 72 6.34 1.23 -4.52
CA LEU A 72 6.65 2.66 -4.32
C LEU A 72 7.65 2.91 -3.20
N GLY A 73 7.99 1.91 -2.39
CA GLY A 73 8.85 2.13 -1.23
C GLY A 73 8.22 3.18 -0.31
N MET A 74 9.00 4.15 0.15
CA MET A 74 8.50 5.18 1.07
C MET A 74 8.01 6.46 0.42
N SER A 75 8.64 6.86 -0.69
CA SER A 75 8.49 8.16 -1.36
C SER A 75 8.21 8.06 -2.86
N GLY A 76 8.07 6.84 -3.37
CA GLY A 76 7.75 6.61 -4.77
C GLY A 76 6.36 7.11 -5.12
N ARG A 77 6.25 7.68 -6.31
CA ARG A 77 5.00 8.10 -6.96
C ARG A 77 4.92 7.40 -8.31
N PHE A 78 3.71 7.02 -8.69
CA PHE A 78 3.44 6.43 -9.98
C PHE A 78 2.12 6.99 -10.50
N TYR A 79 2.20 7.89 -11.49
CA TYR A 79 1.08 8.72 -11.91
C TYR A 79 1.07 8.91 -13.42
N ARG A 80 -0.06 9.34 -13.96
CA ARG A 80 -0.22 9.66 -15.38
C ARG A 80 -0.25 11.16 -15.62
N LEU A 81 0.25 11.57 -16.79
CA LEU A 81 0.13 12.92 -17.34
C LEU A 81 -0.35 12.82 -18.79
N PRO A 82 -0.99 13.87 -19.32
CA PRO A 82 -1.10 14.07 -20.76
C PRO A 82 0.27 13.98 -21.45
N ALA A 83 0.28 13.45 -22.67
CA ALA A 83 1.46 13.44 -23.53
C ALA A 83 1.90 14.87 -23.85
N GLY A 84 3.21 15.09 -23.93
CA GLY A 84 3.79 16.42 -24.21
C GLY A 84 3.78 17.39 -23.02
N GLN A 85 3.14 17.05 -21.90
CA GLN A 85 3.36 17.77 -20.65
C GLN A 85 4.78 17.49 -20.15
N ASP A 86 5.55 18.55 -19.89
CA ASP A 86 6.93 18.44 -19.47
C ASP A 86 7.06 17.69 -18.14
N ILE A 87 7.96 16.70 -18.14
CA ILE A 87 8.36 15.96 -16.94
C ILE A 87 9.59 16.65 -16.33
N GLU A 88 9.41 17.90 -15.91
CA GLU A 88 10.41 18.70 -15.19
C GLU A 88 10.32 18.48 -13.69
N ALA A 89 10.40 17.21 -13.27
CA ALA A 89 10.47 16.86 -11.86
C ALA A 89 11.80 16.17 -11.55
N PRO A 90 12.55 16.61 -10.52
CA PRO A 90 13.71 15.88 -10.06
C PRO A 90 13.30 14.47 -9.61
N HIS A 91 14.25 13.53 -9.69
CA HIS A 91 14.05 12.13 -9.26
C HIS A 91 13.00 11.33 -10.04
N VAL A 92 12.67 11.75 -11.26
CA VAL A 92 11.99 10.90 -12.23
C VAL A 92 12.99 9.89 -12.78
N HIS A 93 12.62 8.61 -12.71
CA HIS A 93 13.51 7.51 -13.08
C HIS A 93 13.00 6.71 -14.29
N LEU A 94 11.69 6.74 -14.54
CA LEU A 94 11.05 6.09 -15.68
C LEU A 94 9.87 6.92 -16.18
N ALA A 95 9.79 7.10 -17.51
CA ALA A 95 8.57 7.50 -18.20
C ALA A 95 8.15 6.40 -19.18
N ILE A 96 6.84 6.14 -19.30
CA ILE A 96 6.26 5.18 -20.26
C ILE A 96 5.27 5.94 -21.12
N HIS A 97 5.51 5.98 -22.42
CA HIS A 97 4.66 6.69 -23.39
C HIS A 97 3.57 5.75 -23.89
N LEU A 98 2.34 6.26 -23.99
CA LEU A 98 1.18 5.50 -24.46
C LEU A 98 0.58 6.14 -25.72
N ASP A 99 -0.04 5.31 -26.57
CA ASP A 99 -0.68 5.75 -27.82
C ASP A 99 -2.00 6.52 -27.63
N ASN A 100 -2.56 6.51 -26.42
CA ASN A 100 -3.79 7.22 -26.08
C ASN A 100 -3.56 8.67 -25.62
N GLY A 101 -2.41 9.26 -25.94
CA GLY A 101 -2.07 10.63 -25.55
C GLY A 101 -1.77 10.80 -24.05
N CYS A 102 -1.40 9.73 -23.36
CA CYS A 102 -0.95 9.76 -21.97
C CYS A 102 0.50 9.27 -21.85
N GLN A 103 1.14 9.61 -20.73
CA GLN A 103 2.41 9.04 -20.29
C GLN A 103 2.34 8.69 -18.80
N LEU A 104 2.96 7.59 -18.39
CA LEU A 104 3.13 7.20 -16.99
C LEU A 104 4.50 7.64 -16.50
N VAL A 105 4.57 8.14 -15.27
CA VAL A 105 5.81 8.62 -14.65
C VAL A 105 6.03 7.91 -13.33
N TYR A 106 7.23 7.35 -13.16
CA TYR A 106 7.73 6.86 -11.88
C TYR A 106 8.78 7.82 -11.32
N GLN A 107 8.48 8.39 -10.16
CA GLN A 107 9.35 9.31 -9.43
C GLN A 107 9.65 8.72 -8.05
N ASP A 108 10.91 8.72 -7.62
CA ASP A 108 11.25 8.28 -6.25
C ASP A 108 12.50 8.98 -5.71
N PRO A 109 12.35 10.04 -4.88
CA PRO A 109 13.48 10.77 -4.31
C PRO A 109 14.44 9.90 -3.49
N ARG A 110 13.93 8.92 -2.73
CA ARG A 110 14.74 8.09 -1.83
C ARG A 110 15.22 6.79 -2.46
N ARG A 111 14.69 6.43 -3.64
CA ARG A 111 15.04 5.21 -4.40
C ARG A 111 14.85 3.92 -3.59
N PHE A 112 13.84 3.90 -2.73
CA PHE A 112 13.46 2.72 -1.94
C PHE A 112 12.40 1.87 -2.62
N GLY A 113 11.70 2.45 -3.60
CA GLY A 113 10.86 1.71 -4.50
C GLY A 113 11.66 1.08 -5.64
N GLY A 114 10.93 0.61 -6.63
CA GLY A 114 11.48 0.10 -7.87
C GLY A 114 10.45 -0.66 -8.68
N ILE A 115 10.88 -1.06 -9.86
CA ILE A 115 10.06 -1.82 -10.80
C ILE A 115 10.62 -3.22 -10.96
N ARG A 116 9.76 -4.13 -11.42
CA ARG A 116 10.13 -5.49 -11.81
C ARG A 116 9.48 -5.79 -13.14
N LEU A 117 10.28 -6.26 -14.09
CA LEU A 117 9.82 -6.75 -15.38
C LEU A 117 9.72 -8.26 -15.26
N CYS A 118 8.50 -8.78 -15.16
CA CYS A 118 8.25 -10.18 -14.83
C CYS A 118 7.55 -10.93 -15.97
N ARG A 119 7.86 -12.22 -16.11
CA ARG A 119 7.08 -13.18 -16.92
C ARG A 119 6.29 -14.15 -16.06
N ASP A 120 6.62 -14.21 -14.77
CA ASP A 120 5.90 -14.97 -13.75
C ASP A 120 5.80 -14.14 -12.47
N LEU A 121 4.59 -14.03 -11.93
CA LEU A 121 4.32 -13.31 -10.68
C LEU A 121 4.56 -14.18 -9.45
N GLN A 122 4.59 -15.52 -9.59
CA GLN A 122 4.74 -16.43 -8.46
C GLN A 122 5.99 -16.12 -7.63
N PRO A 123 7.20 -15.96 -8.20
CA PRO A 123 8.39 -15.69 -7.40
C PRO A 123 8.37 -14.33 -6.68
N VAL A 124 7.57 -13.38 -7.17
CA VAL A 124 7.42 -12.05 -6.56
C VAL A 124 6.52 -12.11 -5.33
N PHE A 125 5.46 -12.93 -5.38
CA PHE A 125 4.38 -12.92 -4.40
C PHE A 125 4.24 -14.20 -3.58
N ALA A 126 5.07 -15.23 -3.82
CA ALA A 126 5.00 -16.56 -3.19
C ALA A 126 4.93 -16.51 -1.65
N ARG A 127 5.62 -15.54 -1.05
CA ARG A 127 5.73 -15.40 0.42
C ARG A 127 4.72 -14.43 1.01
N MET A 128 3.81 -13.86 0.22
CA MET A 128 2.86 -12.85 0.70
C MET A 128 1.66 -13.49 1.37
N GLY A 129 1.26 -12.91 2.50
CA GLY A 129 0.10 -13.33 3.27
C GLY A 129 -1.23 -12.94 2.64
N VAL A 130 -2.33 -13.24 3.33
CA VAL A 130 -3.69 -13.02 2.81
C VAL A 130 -3.99 -11.54 2.56
N GLU A 131 -4.77 -11.25 1.51
CA GLU A 131 -5.29 -9.91 1.22
C GLU A 131 -6.39 -9.53 2.23
N PRO A 132 -6.24 -8.43 3.00
CA PRO A 132 -7.16 -8.08 4.08
C PRO A 132 -8.56 -7.67 3.58
N LEU A 133 -8.70 -7.30 2.31
CA LEU A 133 -9.99 -6.97 1.70
C LEU A 133 -10.61 -8.13 0.91
N SER A 134 -9.89 -9.24 0.71
CA SER A 134 -10.43 -10.44 0.05
C SER A 134 -11.44 -11.18 0.91
N ASN A 135 -12.18 -12.09 0.30
CA ASN A 135 -13.11 -12.99 1.02
C ASN A 135 -12.37 -14.06 1.85
N GLN A 136 -11.08 -14.30 1.59
CA GLN A 136 -10.27 -15.25 2.34
C GLN A 136 -9.86 -14.69 3.72
N PHE A 137 -9.71 -13.37 3.85
CA PHE A 137 -9.45 -12.75 5.14
C PHE A 137 -10.74 -12.67 5.95
N THR A 138 -11.03 -13.74 6.69
CA THR A 138 -12.15 -13.87 7.62
C THR A 138 -11.68 -13.69 9.08
N ALA A 139 -12.62 -13.50 10.00
CA ALA A 139 -12.30 -13.49 11.43
C ALA A 139 -11.66 -14.82 11.88
N ARG A 140 -12.09 -15.95 11.30
CA ARG A 140 -11.48 -17.27 11.53
C ARG A 140 -10.03 -17.32 11.05
N CYS A 141 -9.77 -16.85 9.83
CA CYS A 141 -8.40 -16.74 9.30
C CYS A 141 -7.52 -15.89 10.23
N LEU A 142 -8.00 -14.74 10.71
CA LEU A 142 -7.26 -13.91 11.66
C LEU A 142 -7.01 -14.64 13.00
N ALA A 143 -7.99 -15.38 13.52
CA ALA A 143 -7.82 -16.20 14.73
C ALA A 143 -6.72 -17.24 14.55
N GLU A 144 -6.73 -17.98 13.44
CA GLU A 144 -5.73 -18.99 13.09
C GLU A 144 -4.33 -18.36 12.94
N LEU A 145 -4.23 -17.17 12.34
CA LEU A 145 -2.97 -16.43 12.26
C LEU A 145 -2.45 -16.02 13.65
N CYS A 146 -3.34 -15.68 14.59
CA CYS A 146 -2.98 -15.26 15.95
C CYS A 146 -2.63 -16.43 16.90
N GLN A 147 -3.22 -17.60 16.68
CA GLN A 147 -3.20 -18.72 17.63
C GLN A 147 -1.77 -19.11 18.06
N GLY A 148 -1.56 -19.19 19.38
CA GLY A 148 -0.28 -19.60 19.98
C GLY A 148 0.87 -18.60 19.81
N ARG A 149 0.68 -17.47 19.13
CA ARG A 149 1.76 -16.51 18.86
C ARG A 149 1.97 -15.54 20.02
N LYS A 150 3.23 -15.44 20.46
CA LYS A 150 3.67 -14.50 21.51
C LYS A 150 4.03 -13.10 20.98
N VAL A 151 4.20 -12.96 19.67
CA VAL A 151 4.47 -11.65 19.05
C VAL A 151 3.29 -10.71 19.30
N THR A 152 3.56 -9.41 19.39
CA THR A 152 2.52 -8.41 19.59
C THR A 152 1.54 -8.41 18.41
N ILE A 153 0.26 -8.11 18.67
CA ILE A 153 -0.76 -8.07 17.61
C ILE A 153 -0.41 -7.03 16.54
N LYS A 154 0.20 -5.89 16.92
CA LYS A 154 0.68 -4.91 15.94
C LYS A 154 1.76 -5.50 15.02
N ASN A 155 2.76 -6.21 15.57
CA ASN A 155 3.79 -6.84 14.75
C ASN A 155 3.22 -7.92 13.83
N LEU A 156 2.19 -8.65 14.26
CA LEU A 156 1.49 -9.61 13.43
C LEU A 156 0.80 -8.93 12.23
N LEU A 157 0.04 -7.85 12.46
CA LEU A 157 -0.63 -7.09 11.40
C LEU A 157 0.35 -6.50 10.38
N LEU A 158 1.54 -6.10 10.82
CA LEU A 158 2.59 -5.55 9.97
C LEU A 158 3.36 -6.60 9.18
N ASN A 159 3.21 -7.89 9.50
CA ASN A 159 3.92 -8.96 8.84
C ASN A 159 3.30 -9.27 7.47
N GLN A 160 3.97 -8.81 6.40
CA GLN A 160 3.50 -8.96 5.02
C GLN A 160 3.42 -10.43 4.56
N CYS A 161 4.07 -11.38 5.26
CA CYS A 161 3.96 -12.81 4.99
C CYS A 161 2.71 -13.44 5.62
N LEU A 162 2.06 -12.77 6.59
CA LEU A 162 0.83 -13.23 7.22
C LEU A 162 -0.37 -12.47 6.66
N ILE A 163 -0.29 -11.14 6.62
CA ILE A 163 -1.32 -10.25 6.09
C ILE A 163 -0.63 -9.19 5.23
N SER A 164 -0.90 -9.21 3.93
CA SER A 164 -0.26 -8.29 3.00
C SER A 164 -0.99 -6.95 2.95
N GLY A 165 -0.26 -5.84 2.91
CA GLY A 165 -0.84 -4.54 2.60
C GLY A 165 -1.08 -3.62 3.80
N ILE A 166 -1.18 -4.16 5.02
CA ILE A 166 -1.29 -3.34 6.23
C ILE A 166 0.10 -2.78 6.58
N GLY A 167 0.21 -1.48 6.84
CA GLY A 167 1.39 -0.84 7.39
C GLY A 167 1.09 -0.11 8.69
N ASN A 168 1.93 0.87 9.02
CA ASN A 168 1.97 1.44 10.36
C ASN A 168 0.74 2.30 10.65
N ILE A 169 0.23 3.02 9.66
CA ILE A 169 -0.93 3.90 9.80
C ILE A 169 -2.16 3.05 10.09
N TYR A 170 -2.46 2.13 9.17
CA TYR A 170 -3.70 1.37 9.24
C TYR A 170 -3.69 0.30 10.33
N ALA A 171 -2.51 -0.14 10.80
CA ALA A 171 -2.42 -0.97 12.00
C ALA A 171 -2.82 -0.19 13.27
N ASP A 172 -2.33 1.04 13.46
CA ASP A 172 -2.68 1.86 14.62
C ASP A 172 -4.17 2.18 14.64
N GLU A 173 -4.70 2.65 13.51
CA GLU A 173 -6.12 3.01 13.38
C GLU A 173 -7.05 1.79 13.58
N ALA A 174 -6.70 0.62 13.02
CA ALA A 174 -7.51 -0.58 13.20
C ALA A 174 -7.48 -1.09 14.64
N LEU A 175 -6.33 -1.03 15.32
CA LEU A 175 -6.20 -1.42 16.74
C LEU A 175 -6.98 -0.47 17.65
N PHE A 176 -6.93 0.83 17.38
CA PHE A 176 -7.74 1.82 18.08
C PHE A 176 -9.23 1.56 17.92
N GLN A 177 -9.70 1.40 16.67
CA GLN A 177 -11.11 1.14 16.40
C GLN A 177 -11.58 -0.20 17.01
N ALA A 178 -10.71 -1.20 17.08
CA ALA A 178 -11.01 -2.49 17.72
C ALA A 178 -10.97 -2.45 19.25
N ARG A 179 -10.44 -1.37 19.84
CA ARG A 179 -10.17 -1.21 21.28
C ARG A 179 -9.18 -2.25 21.81
N VAL A 180 -8.17 -2.60 21.02
CA VAL A 180 -7.14 -3.59 21.38
C VAL A 180 -5.79 -2.90 21.52
N ARG A 181 -5.06 -3.16 22.62
CA ARG A 181 -3.72 -2.61 22.80
C ARG A 181 -2.71 -3.32 21.89
N GLY A 182 -1.94 -2.54 21.12
CA GLY A 182 -1.02 -3.05 20.11
C GLY A 182 0.10 -3.94 20.65
N THR A 183 0.48 -3.77 21.92
CA THR A 183 1.51 -4.57 22.62
C THR A 183 1.04 -5.93 23.07
N ARG A 184 -0.27 -6.20 23.09
CA ARG A 184 -0.78 -7.50 23.53
C ARG A 184 -0.26 -8.62 22.64
N PRO A 185 0.11 -9.78 23.23
CA PRO A 185 0.43 -10.97 22.44
C PRO A 185 -0.75 -11.34 21.54
N ALA A 186 -0.49 -11.61 20.26
CA ALA A 186 -1.54 -11.91 19.29
C ALA A 186 -2.40 -13.12 19.72
N GLY A 187 -1.77 -14.16 20.27
CA GLY A 187 -2.46 -15.34 20.79
C GLY A 187 -3.28 -15.12 22.07
N SER A 188 -3.21 -13.92 22.67
CA SER A 188 -4.01 -13.56 23.87
C SER A 188 -5.37 -12.95 23.53
N LEU A 189 -5.66 -12.70 22.25
CA LEU A 189 -6.93 -12.08 21.84
C LEU A 189 -8.07 -13.08 21.95
N THR A 190 -9.15 -12.66 22.60
CA THR A 190 -10.41 -13.42 22.64
C THR A 190 -11.07 -13.46 21.27
N GLU A 191 -11.98 -14.41 21.05
CA GLU A 191 -12.75 -14.49 19.80
C GLU A 191 -13.51 -13.20 19.50
N SER A 192 -14.06 -12.54 20.54
CA SER A 192 -14.76 -11.26 20.41
C SER A 192 -13.83 -10.14 19.91
N GLU A 193 -12.59 -10.11 20.40
CA GLU A 193 -11.56 -9.14 20.01
C GLU A 193 -11.11 -9.39 18.57
N ILE A 194 -10.89 -10.64 18.19
CA ILE A 194 -10.56 -11.02 16.81
C ILE A 194 -11.66 -10.56 15.84
N LYS A 195 -12.94 -10.81 16.16
CA LYS A 195 -14.07 -10.35 15.33
C LYS A 195 -14.15 -8.82 15.23
N ARG A 196 -13.87 -8.09 16.32
CA ARG A 196 -13.81 -6.61 16.27
C ARG A 196 -12.63 -6.13 15.43
N LEU A 197 -11.44 -6.71 15.62
CA LEU A 197 -10.23 -6.34 14.90
C LEU A 197 -10.34 -6.62 13.40
N HIS A 198 -10.87 -7.79 13.03
CA HIS A 198 -11.14 -8.13 11.63
C HIS A 198 -12.05 -7.09 10.95
N ARG A 199 -13.16 -6.71 11.59
CA ARG A 199 -14.07 -5.68 11.09
C ARG A 199 -13.39 -4.31 11.01
N ALA A 200 -12.64 -3.93 12.04
CA ALA A 200 -11.93 -2.66 12.09
C ALA A 200 -10.89 -2.53 10.97
N VAL A 201 -10.03 -3.55 10.77
CA VAL A 201 -9.06 -3.59 9.68
C VAL A 201 -9.74 -3.34 8.33
N ARG A 202 -10.81 -4.08 8.04
CA ARG A 202 -11.53 -3.93 6.76
C ARG A 202 -12.20 -2.58 6.63
N LYS A 203 -12.77 -2.04 7.71
CA LYS A 203 -13.44 -0.74 7.71
C LYS A 203 -12.45 0.39 7.46
N VAL A 204 -11.36 0.46 8.22
CA VAL A 204 -10.32 1.50 8.06
C VAL A 204 -9.74 1.47 6.65
N LEU A 205 -9.37 0.29 6.14
CA LEU A 205 -8.78 0.17 4.81
C LEU A 205 -9.75 0.62 3.70
N ARG A 206 -11.03 0.26 3.79
CA ARG A 206 -12.04 0.70 2.79
C ARG A 206 -12.30 2.18 2.85
N GLN A 207 -12.50 2.72 4.05
CA GLN A 207 -12.69 4.15 4.24
C GLN A 207 -11.48 4.93 3.70
N SER A 208 -10.27 4.43 3.92
CA SER A 208 -9.07 5.04 3.36
C SER A 208 -9.05 5.00 1.82
N ILE A 209 -9.49 3.92 1.19
CA ILE A 209 -9.61 3.85 -0.28
C ILE A 209 -10.66 4.87 -0.79
N GLU A 210 -11.81 4.97 -0.12
CA GLU A 210 -12.86 5.94 -0.45
C GLU A 210 -12.32 7.38 -0.40
N GLU A 211 -11.54 7.69 0.65
CA GLU A 211 -10.87 8.97 0.87
C GLU A 211 -9.52 9.11 0.12
N GLN A 212 -9.29 8.29 -0.91
CA GLN A 212 -8.10 8.36 -1.78
C GLN A 212 -6.73 8.20 -1.08
N GLY A 213 -6.69 7.57 0.09
CA GLY A 213 -5.47 7.29 0.86
C GLY A 213 -5.02 8.45 1.77
N THR A 214 -3.86 8.30 2.41
CA THR A 214 -3.31 9.26 3.37
C THR A 214 -2.12 10.02 2.81
N THR A 215 -2.21 11.34 2.69
CA THR A 215 -1.08 12.21 2.31
C THR A 215 -0.47 12.88 3.54
N PHE A 216 0.77 12.51 3.89
CA PHE A 216 1.57 13.23 4.89
C PHE A 216 2.63 14.15 4.28
N ARG A 217 3.36 13.64 3.28
CA ARG A 217 4.43 14.38 2.58
C ARG A 217 4.43 14.02 1.11
N ASP A 218 4.82 12.78 0.82
CA ASP A 218 5.19 12.41 -0.55
C ASP A 218 4.07 11.70 -1.31
N TYR A 219 3.09 11.08 -0.63
CA TYR A 219 2.06 10.31 -1.32
C TYR A 219 1.19 11.20 -2.22
N ARG A 220 1.00 10.70 -3.45
CA ARG A 220 0.12 11.21 -4.48
C ARG A 220 -0.54 10.03 -5.20
N ASP A 221 -1.77 10.23 -5.66
CA ASP A 221 -2.52 9.23 -6.40
C ASP A 221 -2.07 9.14 -7.89
N GLY A 222 -2.78 8.35 -8.70
CA GLY A 222 -2.47 8.19 -10.12
C GLY A 222 -2.69 9.45 -10.96
N TRP A 223 -3.40 10.45 -10.45
CA TRP A 223 -3.57 11.79 -11.05
C TRP A 223 -2.61 12.83 -10.47
N ASN A 224 -1.65 12.39 -9.64
CA ASN A 224 -0.73 13.24 -8.91
C ASN A 224 -1.40 14.19 -7.90
N GLN A 225 -2.55 13.79 -7.35
CA GLN A 225 -3.32 14.53 -6.34
C GLN A 225 -3.10 13.97 -4.94
N GLU A 226 -3.41 14.76 -3.90
CA GLU A 226 -3.34 14.31 -2.51
C GLU A 226 -4.51 13.39 -2.16
N GLY A 227 -4.29 12.45 -1.24
CA GLY A 227 -5.38 11.76 -0.54
C GLY A 227 -5.96 12.62 0.58
N ASN A 228 -7.07 12.19 1.15
CA ASN A 228 -7.82 12.93 2.17
C ASN A 228 -7.89 12.22 3.53
N PHE A 229 -7.47 10.95 3.63
CA PHE A 229 -7.67 10.14 4.83
C PHE A 229 -6.90 10.65 6.06
N GLN A 230 -5.84 11.46 5.91
CA GLN A 230 -5.13 12.09 7.01
C GLN A 230 -6.03 12.89 7.94
N ASN A 231 -7.13 13.44 7.42
CA ASN A 231 -8.12 14.21 8.16
C ASN A 231 -9.04 13.34 9.04
N PHE A 232 -9.00 12.01 8.86
CA PHE A 232 -9.82 11.04 9.57
C PHE A 232 -9.02 10.17 10.55
N LEU A 233 -7.73 10.44 10.73
CA LEU A 233 -6.87 9.69 11.64
C LEU A 233 -7.20 9.98 13.10
N ASN A 234 -7.51 8.93 13.85
CA ASN A 234 -7.90 9.02 15.25
C ASN A 234 -6.70 9.01 16.20
N VAL A 235 -5.65 8.25 15.85
CA VAL A 235 -4.50 8.06 16.73
C VAL A 235 -3.17 8.27 16.01
N TYR A 236 -3.04 7.83 14.75
CA TYR A 236 -1.76 7.89 14.07
C TYR A 236 -1.29 9.34 13.87
N GLY A 237 -0.11 9.67 14.39
CA GLY A 237 0.42 11.04 14.33
C GLY A 237 -0.26 12.03 15.29
N GLN A 238 -1.27 11.60 16.06
CA GLN A 238 -2.06 12.45 16.96
C GLN A 238 -1.49 12.51 18.39
N THR A 239 -0.19 12.25 18.59
CA THR A 239 0.41 12.19 19.95
C THR A 239 0.17 13.50 20.71
N GLY A 240 -0.33 13.40 21.94
CA GLY A 240 -0.67 14.54 22.78
C GLY A 240 -2.05 15.16 22.50
N GLN A 241 -2.69 14.85 21.38
CA GLN A 241 -4.05 15.32 21.07
C GLN A 241 -5.10 14.53 21.86
N ALA A 242 -6.27 15.12 22.04
CA ALA A 242 -7.39 14.48 22.73
C ALA A 242 -7.95 13.31 21.91
N CYS A 243 -8.09 12.14 22.55
CA CYS A 243 -8.73 10.97 21.97
C CYS A 243 -10.18 11.32 21.57
N PRO A 244 -10.62 11.02 20.33
CA PRO A 244 -11.96 11.37 19.87
C PRO A 244 -13.08 10.60 20.58
N VAL A 245 -12.75 9.60 21.39
CA VAL A 245 -13.73 8.78 22.13
C VAL A 245 -13.81 9.16 23.61
N CYS A 246 -12.67 9.40 24.27
CA CYS A 246 -12.63 9.61 25.73
C CYS A 246 -11.97 10.92 26.17
N GLY A 247 -11.49 11.76 25.24
CA GLY A 247 -10.85 13.04 25.52
C GLY A 247 -9.44 12.98 26.11
N ARG A 248 -8.96 11.81 26.55
CA ARG A 248 -7.58 11.66 27.08
C ARG A 248 -6.54 11.76 25.98
N ALA A 249 -5.36 12.25 26.32
CA ALA A 249 -4.25 12.38 25.37
C ALA A 249 -3.89 11.04 24.70
N ILE A 250 -3.65 11.08 23.40
CA ILE A 250 -3.08 9.96 22.64
C ILE A 250 -1.60 9.83 23.00
N GLU A 251 -1.20 8.61 23.28
CA GLU A 251 0.16 8.26 23.64
C GLU A 251 0.90 7.64 22.45
N LYS A 252 2.23 7.64 22.55
CA LYS A 252 3.13 7.05 21.57
C LYS A 252 4.13 6.15 22.25
N GLU A 253 4.31 4.96 21.71
CA GLU A 253 5.35 4.00 22.10
C GLU A 253 6.05 3.43 20.87
N ILE A 254 7.09 2.60 21.07
CA ILE A 254 7.80 1.91 19.99
C ILE A 254 7.51 0.41 20.06
N ILE A 255 6.99 -0.15 18.96
CA ILE A 255 6.74 -1.59 18.82
C ILE A 255 7.46 -2.07 17.56
N GLY A 256 8.40 -3.01 17.72
CA GLY A 256 9.15 -3.58 16.58
C GLY A 256 9.95 -2.54 15.79
N GLY A 257 10.50 -1.52 16.47
CA GLY A 257 11.26 -0.43 15.84
C GLY A 257 10.40 0.60 15.08
N ARG A 258 9.08 0.58 15.26
CA ARG A 258 8.15 1.53 14.61
C ARG A 258 7.34 2.28 15.65
N SER A 259 7.03 3.54 15.35
CA SER A 259 6.12 4.34 16.17
C SER A 259 4.73 3.68 16.23
N SER A 260 4.13 3.71 17.41
CA SER A 260 2.80 3.19 17.68
C SER A 260 2.01 4.22 18.47
N HIS A 261 0.88 4.64 17.92
CA HIS A 261 0.01 5.64 18.53
C HIS A 261 -1.25 4.96 19.02
N TYR A 262 -1.67 5.27 20.25
CA TYR A 262 -2.77 4.57 20.90
C TYR A 262 -3.39 5.41 22.01
N CYS A 263 -4.62 5.07 22.39
CA CYS A 263 -5.25 5.62 23.59
C CYS A 263 -5.18 4.57 24.72
N ALA A 264 -4.39 4.84 25.77
CA ALA A 264 -4.21 3.91 26.89
C ALA A 264 -5.50 3.60 27.67
N HIS A 265 -6.53 4.44 27.54
CA HIS A 265 -7.83 4.20 28.16
C HIS A 265 -8.77 3.39 27.27
N CYS A 266 -8.84 3.69 25.98
CA CYS A 266 -9.75 3.01 25.06
C CYS A 266 -9.24 1.63 24.64
N GLN A 267 -7.93 1.40 24.63
CA GLN A 267 -7.31 0.16 24.17
C GLN A 267 -6.78 -0.65 25.36
N LYS A 268 -7.24 -1.90 25.48
CA LYS A 268 -6.84 -2.84 26.54
C LYS A 268 -6.03 -4.00 26.01
#